data_AF-A0A962CFI7-F1
#
_entry.id   AF-A0A962CFI7-F1
#
_cell.length_a   1.000
_cell.length_b   1.000
_cell.length_c   1.000
_cell.angle_alpha   90.00
_cell.angle_beta   90.00
_cell.angle_gamma   90.00
#
_symmetry.space_group_name_H-M   'P 1'
#
loop_
_entity.id
_entity.type
_entity.pdbx_description
1 polymer ?
#
loop_
_entity_poly.entity_id
_entity_poly.type
_entity_poly.pdbx_seq_one_letter_code
_entity_poly.pdbx_strand_id
1 'polypeptide(L)'
;MAHTQGAYYVPHGSHWPIIGSIGLFSTVIGAANLFNGGSGITSTPLMFLGLAIIIFMMFGWFGTVIRESVSGTYNNQVDVSFRMGMMWFIFSEVMFFAAFFGALFYARMYSVPWIGGEGHGGLTNYFLWQGYTPTWPTNGPGNIGGNFETIPAWHLPLVNTLLLLSSGVTITFAHHALRAGYRRALLVWLAATIALGAAFLYFQATEYMEAYTHLNLTLHSGVYGSTFFMLTG
;
A
#
# COMPACT_ATOMS: atom_id res chain seq x y z
N MET A 1 36.81 -14.32 11.43
CA MET A 1 37.25 -12.94 11.72
C MET A 1 37.01 -12.69 13.19
N ALA A 2 38.01 -12.18 13.91
CA ALA A 2 37.94 -12.04 15.37
C ALA A 2 36.80 -11.09 15.76
N HIS A 3 35.88 -11.56 16.61
CA HIS A 3 34.85 -10.72 17.21
C HIS A 3 35.52 -9.70 18.15
N THR A 4 35.68 -8.47 17.69
CA THR A 4 35.98 -7.35 18.59
C THR A 4 34.72 -7.10 19.41
N GLN A 5 34.75 -7.48 20.69
CA GLN A 5 33.65 -7.18 21.61
C GLN A 5 33.44 -5.65 21.62
N GLY A 6 32.24 -5.21 21.22
CA GLY A 6 31.83 -3.80 21.19
C GLY A 6 31.86 -3.10 19.82
N ALA A 7 32.31 -3.75 18.74
CA ALA A 7 32.27 -3.14 17.40
C ALA A 7 30.93 -3.40 16.68
N TYR A 8 30.39 -2.37 16.02
CA TYR A 8 29.22 -2.48 15.14
C TYR A 8 29.55 -3.36 13.93
N TYR A 9 28.58 -4.16 13.45
CA TYR A 9 28.78 -4.93 12.21
C TYR A 9 28.91 -3.97 11.04
N VAL A 10 30.08 -3.95 10.39
CA VAL A 10 30.30 -3.20 9.15
C VAL A 10 30.13 -4.19 8.00
N PRO A 11 29.07 -4.05 7.17
CA PRO A 11 28.89 -4.91 6.01
C PRO A 11 30.07 -4.76 5.05
N HIS A 12 30.44 -5.87 4.40
CA HIS A 12 31.33 -5.84 3.24
C HIS A 12 30.60 -5.19 2.05
N GLY A 13 31.35 -4.74 1.04
CA GLY A 13 30.78 -4.04 -0.12
C GLY A 13 29.61 -4.80 -0.75
N SER A 14 28.44 -4.16 -0.83
CA SER A 14 27.22 -4.71 -1.41
C SER A 14 26.95 -4.06 -2.77
N HIS A 15 26.73 -4.88 -3.79
CA HIS A 15 26.37 -4.42 -5.14
C HIS A 15 24.87 -4.19 -5.31
N TRP A 16 24.04 -4.70 -4.40
CA TRP A 16 22.57 -4.60 -4.45
C TRP A 16 22.04 -3.16 -4.55
N PRO A 17 22.60 -2.15 -3.86
CA PRO A 17 22.12 -0.77 -3.98
C PRO A 17 22.19 -0.23 -5.42
N ILE A 18 23.25 -0.54 -6.17
CA ILE A 18 23.40 -0.08 -7.56
C ILE A 18 22.39 -0.78 -8.47
N ILE A 19 22.19 -2.10 -8.30
CA ILE A 19 21.20 -2.85 -9.05
C ILE A 19 19.78 -2.32 -8.77
N GLY A 20 19.49 -2.02 -7.50
CA GLY A 20 18.21 -1.42 -7.09
C GLY A 20 17.97 -0.06 -7.74
N SER A 21 18.98 0.82 -7.73
CA SER A 21 18.90 2.13 -8.39
C SER A 21 18.66 2.02 -9.90
N ILE A 22 19.34 1.08 -10.58
CA ILE A 22 19.11 0.83 -12.01
C ILE A 22 17.68 0.33 -12.24
N GLY A 23 17.21 -0.63 -11.44
CA GLY A 23 15.85 -1.16 -11.53
C GLY A 23 14.79 -0.08 -11.35
N LEU A 24 14.90 0.72 -10.29
CA LEU A 24 14.00 1.85 -10.00
C LEU A 24 14.00 2.88 -11.12
N PHE A 25 15.19 3.28 -11.59
CA PHE A 25 15.31 4.24 -12.68
C PHE A 25 14.66 3.74 -13.97
N SER A 26 14.92 2.48 -14.34
CA SER A 26 14.28 1.84 -15.50
C SER A 26 12.76 1.76 -15.36
N THR A 27 12.24 1.40 -14.17
CA THR A 27 10.79 1.36 -13.92
C THR A 27 10.16 2.74 -14.09
N VAL A 28 10.74 3.78 -13.47
CA VAL A 28 10.19 5.14 -13.50
C VAL A 28 10.22 5.72 -14.92
N ILE A 29 11.32 5.54 -15.66
CA ILE A 29 11.39 6.01 -17.05
C ILE A 29 10.43 5.23 -17.96
N GLY A 30 10.34 3.91 -17.79
CA GLY A 30 9.40 3.10 -18.55
C GLY A 30 7.95 3.54 -18.34
N ALA A 31 7.56 3.78 -17.08
CA ALA A 31 6.23 4.28 -16.72
C ALA A 31 5.99 5.71 -17.24
N ALA A 32 6.97 6.61 -17.12
CA ALA A 32 6.87 7.96 -17.63
C ALA A 32 6.66 7.96 -19.15
N ASN A 33 7.42 7.16 -19.91
CA ASN A 33 7.26 7.04 -21.34
C ASN A 33 5.90 6.43 -21.72
N LEU A 34 5.44 5.42 -20.98
CA LEU A 34 4.12 4.82 -21.18
C LEU A 34 3.00 5.87 -21.05
N PHE A 35 3.03 6.69 -20.00
CA PHE A 35 2.00 7.71 -19.79
C PHE A 35 2.08 8.89 -20.76
N ASN A 36 3.24 9.12 -21.40
CA ASN A 36 3.42 10.15 -22.43
C ASN A 36 3.18 9.63 -23.86
N GLY A 37 2.58 8.44 -24.02
CA GLY A 37 2.27 7.87 -25.34
C GLY A 37 3.49 7.29 -26.07
N GLY A 38 4.61 7.11 -25.38
CA GLY A 38 5.81 6.48 -25.91
C GLY A 38 5.55 5.02 -26.29
N SER A 39 6.00 4.62 -27.47
CA SER A 39 5.90 3.25 -27.98
C SER A 39 7.27 2.61 -28.15
N GLY A 40 7.31 1.27 -28.14
CA GLY A 40 8.53 0.49 -28.32
C GLY A 40 9.18 0.05 -27.00
N ILE A 41 10.48 -0.25 -27.06
CA ILE A 41 11.21 -0.90 -25.96
C ILE A 41 11.32 0.02 -24.74
N THR A 42 11.32 1.34 -24.93
CA THR A 42 11.53 2.35 -23.89
C THR A 42 10.31 2.64 -23.02
N SER A 43 9.12 2.09 -23.33
CA SER A 43 7.91 2.25 -22.52
C SER A 43 7.58 1.00 -21.72
N THR A 44 6.56 0.23 -22.11
CA THR A 44 6.06 -0.94 -21.36
C THR A 44 7.15 -2.00 -21.10
N PRO A 45 7.98 -2.38 -22.09
CA PRO A 45 9.02 -3.39 -21.85
C PRO A 45 10.09 -2.92 -20.87
N LEU A 46 10.52 -1.66 -20.95
CA LEU A 46 11.48 -1.09 -20.01
C LEU A 46 10.93 -1.04 -18.58
N MET A 47 9.64 -0.69 -18.43
CA MET A 47 8.97 -0.69 -17.12
C MET A 47 9.00 -2.08 -16.48
N PHE A 48 8.60 -3.12 -17.23
CA PHE A 48 8.60 -4.50 -16.74
C PHE A 48 10.01 -5.05 -16.52
N LEU A 49 10.98 -4.66 -17.35
CA LEU A 49 12.39 -5.00 -17.13
C LEU A 49 12.90 -4.40 -15.82
N GLY A 50 12.61 -3.12 -15.55
CA GLY A 50 12.94 -2.47 -14.28
C GLY A 50 12.31 -3.18 -13.08
N LEU A 51 11.03 -3.54 -13.18
CA LEU A 51 10.34 -4.31 -12.13
C LEU A 51 10.98 -5.69 -11.90
N ALA A 52 11.36 -6.39 -12.97
CA ALA A 52 12.06 -7.68 -12.88
C ALA A 52 13.43 -7.53 -12.20
N ILE A 53 14.17 -6.46 -12.49
CA ILE A 53 15.44 -6.13 -11.82
C ILE A 53 15.23 -5.86 -10.33
N ILE A 54 14.19 -5.11 -9.95
CA ILE A 54 13.85 -4.86 -8.54
C ILE A 54 13.52 -6.17 -7.84
N ILE A 55 12.67 -7.02 -8.42
CA ILE A 55 12.32 -8.33 -7.85
C ILE A 55 13.58 -9.18 -7.66
N PHE A 56 14.44 -9.28 -8.69
CA PHE A 56 15.71 -10.00 -8.61
C PHE A 56 16.61 -9.47 -7.49
N MET A 57 16.74 -8.14 -7.39
CA MET A 57 17.51 -7.47 -6.35
C MET A 57 16.95 -7.78 -4.96
N MET A 58 15.63 -7.74 -4.76
CA MET A 58 14.99 -8.04 -3.48
C MET A 58 15.25 -9.48 -3.04
N PHE A 59 15.09 -10.46 -3.94
CA PHE A 59 15.41 -11.87 -3.65
C PHE A 59 16.89 -12.06 -3.28
N GLY A 60 17.80 -11.43 -4.03
CA GLY A 60 19.23 -11.53 -3.79
C GLY A 60 19.68 -10.86 -2.49
N TRP A 61 19.22 -9.63 -2.25
CA TRP A 61 19.57 -8.85 -1.07
C TRP A 61 19.02 -9.48 0.21
N PHE A 62 17.73 -9.83 0.25
CA PHE A 62 17.15 -10.52 1.41
C PHE A 62 17.80 -11.87 1.64
N GLY A 63 18.14 -12.62 0.58
CA GLY A 63 18.92 -13.84 0.71
C GLY A 63 20.27 -13.63 1.39
N THR A 64 20.98 -12.53 1.08
CA THR A 64 22.23 -12.17 1.77
C THR A 64 22.00 -11.83 3.23
N VAL A 65 20.99 -11.00 3.55
CA VAL A 65 20.67 -10.64 4.95
C VAL A 65 20.32 -11.89 5.78
N ILE A 66 19.56 -12.84 5.21
CA ILE A 66 19.22 -14.10 5.88
C ILE A 66 20.47 -14.94 6.16
N ARG A 67 21.37 -15.08 5.16
CA ARG A 67 22.61 -15.83 5.32
C ARG A 67 23.52 -15.22 6.38
N GLU A 68 23.65 -13.90 6.39
CA GLU A 68 24.40 -13.17 7.41
C GLU A 68 23.81 -13.41 8.81
N SER A 69 22.49 -13.24 8.97
CA SER A 69 21.80 -13.49 10.23
C SER A 69 22.02 -14.91 10.75
N VAL A 70 21.88 -15.93 9.90
CA VAL A 70 22.06 -17.35 10.29
C VAL A 70 23.52 -17.69 10.59
N SER A 71 24.48 -17.00 9.96
CA SER A 71 25.91 -17.18 10.25
C SER A 71 26.36 -16.60 11.59
N GLY A 72 25.48 -15.90 12.31
CA GLY A 72 25.77 -15.37 13.65
C GLY A 72 26.63 -14.12 13.67
N THR A 73 26.76 -13.41 12.54
CA THR A 73 27.54 -12.17 12.43
C THR A 73 26.91 -10.97 13.15
N TYR A 74 25.59 -11.02 13.38
CA TYR A 74 24.85 -9.93 14.03
C TYR A 74 24.90 -10.03 15.55
N ASN A 75 25.29 -8.94 16.21
CA ASN A 75 25.28 -8.80 17.66
C ASN A 75 23.93 -8.20 18.14
N ASN A 76 23.73 -8.14 19.46
CA ASN A 76 22.51 -7.56 20.04
C ASN A 76 22.26 -6.10 19.66
N GLN A 77 23.31 -5.31 19.42
CA GLN A 77 23.17 -3.91 19.00
C GLN A 77 22.55 -3.83 17.59
N VAL A 78 22.97 -4.69 16.68
CA VAL A 78 22.42 -4.78 15.32
C VAL A 78 20.96 -5.26 15.35
N ASP A 79 20.59 -6.19 16.23
CA ASP A 79 19.18 -6.60 16.41
C ASP A 79 18.29 -5.42 16.85
N VAL A 80 18.76 -4.61 17.80
CA VAL A 80 18.05 -3.38 18.21
C VAL A 80 17.93 -2.40 17.05
N SER A 81 19.00 -2.18 16.28
CA SER A 81 18.97 -1.34 15.08
C SER A 81 17.94 -1.83 14.05
N PHE A 82 17.83 -3.13 13.79
CA PHE A 82 16.83 -3.68 12.87
C PHE A 82 15.39 -3.44 13.36
N ARG A 83 15.13 -3.60 14.66
CA ARG A 83 13.82 -3.30 15.25
C ARG A 83 13.48 -1.81 15.14
N MET A 84 14.43 -0.94 15.44
CA MET A 84 14.27 0.51 15.27
C MET A 84 14.02 0.88 13.81
N GLY A 85 14.75 0.28 12.87
CA GLY A 85 14.56 0.48 11.44
C GLY A 85 13.16 0.07 10.98
N MET A 86 12.67 -1.10 11.42
CA MET A 86 11.31 -1.56 11.10
C MET A 86 10.25 -0.66 11.72
N MET A 87 10.44 -0.17 12.96
CA MET A 87 9.51 0.77 13.59
C MET A 87 9.42 2.10 12.84
N TRP A 88 10.56 2.68 12.44
CA TRP A 88 10.58 3.92 11.66
C TRP A 88 10.00 3.74 10.26
N PHE A 89 10.24 2.59 9.63
CA PHE A 89 9.61 2.24 8.35
C PHE A 89 8.08 2.15 8.46
N ILE A 90 7.56 1.43 9.46
CA ILE A 90 6.11 1.37 9.72
C ILE A 90 5.55 2.77 10.00
N PHE A 91 6.27 3.59 10.77
CA PHE A 91 5.86 4.97 11.02
C PHE A 91 5.78 5.81 9.74
N SER A 92 6.74 5.67 8.81
CA SER A 92 6.66 6.37 7.52
C SER A 92 5.48 5.90 6.67
N GLU A 93 5.13 4.61 6.70
CA GLU A 93 3.93 4.10 6.01
C GLU A 93 2.65 4.67 6.64
N VAL A 94 2.56 4.75 7.96
CA VAL A 94 1.43 5.40 8.65
C VAL A 94 1.29 6.87 8.24
N MET A 95 2.39 7.61 8.15
CA MET A 95 2.38 9.00 7.69
C MET A 95 2.00 9.14 6.21
N PHE A 96 2.42 8.20 5.37
CA PHE A 96 1.99 8.12 3.97
C PHE A 96 0.46 7.92 3.87
N PHE A 97 -0.12 6.97 4.61
CA PHE A 97 -1.58 6.81 4.68
C PHE A 97 -2.29 8.03 5.28
N ALA A 98 -1.68 8.69 6.28
CA ALA A 98 -2.23 9.90 6.88
C ALA A 98 -2.40 11.03 5.84
N ALA A 99 -1.55 11.10 4.81
CA ALA A 99 -1.72 12.06 3.72
C ALA A 99 -3.00 11.79 2.90
N PHE A 100 -3.30 10.53 2.58
CA PHE A 100 -4.53 10.17 1.85
C PHE A 100 -5.79 10.35 2.71
N PHE A 101 -5.75 9.98 3.99
CA PHE A 101 -6.85 10.29 4.92
C PHE A 101 -7.02 11.80 5.10
N GLY A 102 -5.92 12.55 5.12
CA GLY A 102 -5.92 14.02 5.10
C GLY A 102 -6.59 14.58 3.84
N ALA A 103 -6.31 14.01 2.67
CA ALA A 103 -6.96 14.40 1.41
C ALA A 103 -8.47 14.10 1.43
N LEU A 104 -8.88 12.93 1.92
CA LEU A 104 -10.30 12.58 2.11
C LEU A 104 -11.00 13.54 3.08
N PHE A 105 -10.36 13.82 4.23
CA PHE A 105 -10.87 14.75 5.23
C PHE A 105 -11.02 16.15 4.65
N TYR A 106 -10.00 16.65 3.96
CA TYR A 106 -10.02 17.96 3.32
C TYR A 106 -11.10 18.06 2.23
N ALA A 107 -11.23 17.03 1.39
CA ALA A 107 -12.26 16.98 0.37
C ALA A 107 -13.67 17.05 0.97
N ARG A 108 -13.94 16.24 2.00
CA ARG A 108 -15.25 16.12 2.63
C ARG A 108 -15.62 17.31 3.50
N MET A 109 -14.69 17.82 4.30
CA MET A 109 -14.98 18.85 5.32
C MET A 109 -14.82 20.28 4.81
N TYR A 110 -14.01 20.51 3.78
CA TYR A 110 -13.72 21.86 3.28
C TYR A 110 -14.06 22.02 1.81
N SER A 111 -13.45 21.22 0.93
CA SER A 111 -13.57 21.42 -0.53
C SER A 111 -15.01 21.32 -1.04
N VAL A 112 -15.72 20.23 -0.70
CA VAL A 112 -17.10 20.01 -1.15
C VAL A 112 -18.07 21.07 -0.60
N PRO A 113 -18.07 21.40 0.71
CA PRO A 113 -18.92 22.47 1.23
C PRO A 113 -18.63 23.85 0.62
N TRP A 114 -17.36 24.21 0.40
CA TRP A 114 -17.01 25.48 -0.27
C TRP A 114 -17.55 25.55 -1.69
N ILE A 115 -17.43 24.47 -2.48
CA ILE A 115 -18.04 24.40 -3.83
C ILE A 115 -19.58 24.47 -3.75
N GLY A 116 -20.17 23.96 -2.68
CA GLY A 116 -21.59 24.07 -2.35
C GLY A 116 -22.05 25.46 -1.91
N GLY A 117 -21.14 26.43 -1.77
CA GLY A 117 -21.48 27.81 -1.44
C GLY A 117 -21.19 28.24 0.00
N GLU A 118 -20.56 27.37 0.82
CA GLU A 118 -20.21 27.73 2.20
C GLU A 118 -19.03 28.73 2.24
N GLY A 119 -19.15 29.77 3.07
CA GLY A 119 -18.11 30.79 3.27
C GLY A 119 -17.75 31.55 1.99
N HIS A 120 -16.46 31.59 1.65
CA HIS A 120 -15.95 32.29 0.47
C HIS A 120 -16.39 31.67 -0.87
N GLY A 121 -16.95 30.44 -0.85
CA GLY A 121 -17.39 29.73 -2.05
C GLY A 121 -18.79 30.08 -2.56
N GLY A 122 -19.53 30.97 -1.87
CA GLY A 122 -20.88 31.38 -2.26
C GLY A 122 -20.98 31.92 -3.69
N LEU A 123 -20.00 32.73 -4.12
CA LEU A 123 -19.94 33.24 -5.49
C LEU A 123 -19.64 32.13 -6.50
N THR A 124 -18.81 31.15 -6.13
CA THR A 124 -18.47 30.00 -6.98
C THR A 124 -19.70 29.16 -7.27
N ASN A 125 -20.51 28.85 -6.27
CA ASN A 125 -21.78 28.13 -6.47
C ASN A 125 -22.75 28.94 -7.34
N TYR A 126 -22.88 30.24 -7.06
CA TYR A 126 -23.79 31.12 -7.80
C TYR A 126 -23.42 31.32 -9.27
N PHE A 127 -22.13 31.40 -9.61
CA PHE A 127 -21.69 31.66 -10.99
C PHE A 127 -21.30 30.41 -11.78
N LEU A 128 -20.67 29.42 -11.15
CA LEU A 128 -20.12 28.25 -11.85
C LEU A 128 -20.95 26.98 -11.66
N TRP A 129 -21.52 26.77 -10.47
CA TRP A 129 -22.14 25.49 -10.09
C TRP A 129 -23.57 25.68 -9.55
N GLN A 130 -24.40 26.38 -10.34
CA GLN A 130 -25.77 26.68 -9.95
C GLN A 130 -26.58 25.41 -9.69
N GLY A 131 -27.19 25.31 -8.51
CA GLY A 131 -28.01 24.16 -8.11
C GLY A 131 -27.22 22.95 -7.62
N TYR A 132 -25.89 23.03 -7.52
CA TYR A 132 -25.11 21.98 -6.86
C TYR A 132 -25.35 22.01 -5.35
N THR A 133 -25.69 20.84 -4.78
CA THR A 133 -25.84 20.66 -3.34
C THR A 133 -24.65 19.87 -2.79
N PRO A 134 -24.01 20.36 -1.71
CA PRO A 134 -22.86 19.66 -1.14
C PRO A 134 -23.32 18.42 -0.37
N THR A 135 -23.22 17.26 -1.00
CA THR A 135 -23.44 15.96 -0.37
C THR A 135 -22.17 15.12 -0.37
N TRP A 136 -22.07 14.16 0.55
CA TRP A 136 -21.03 13.13 0.52
C TRP A 136 -21.70 11.78 0.69
N PRO A 137 -21.41 10.78 -0.17
CA PRO A 137 -20.52 10.75 -1.34
C PRO A 137 -20.88 11.72 -2.47
N THR A 138 -19.90 12.14 -3.28
CA THR A 138 -20.12 12.98 -4.47
C THR A 138 -19.02 12.80 -5.52
N ASN A 139 -19.38 12.88 -6.80
CA ASN A 139 -18.45 13.02 -7.92
C ASN A 139 -18.28 14.48 -8.39
N GLY A 140 -18.74 15.42 -7.56
CA GLY A 140 -18.63 16.85 -7.80
C GLY A 140 -19.75 17.41 -8.70
N PRO A 141 -19.77 18.73 -8.90
CA PRO A 141 -20.84 19.41 -9.63
C PRO A 141 -20.89 19.07 -11.12
N GLY A 142 -19.78 18.58 -11.70
CA GLY A 142 -19.71 18.13 -13.09
C GLY A 142 -20.26 16.72 -13.34
N ASN A 143 -20.75 16.01 -12.30
CA ASN A 143 -21.20 14.62 -12.39
C ASN A 143 -20.17 13.72 -13.12
N ILE A 144 -18.89 13.86 -12.75
CA ILE A 144 -17.77 13.20 -13.43
C ILE A 144 -17.88 11.68 -13.22
N GLY A 145 -17.92 10.93 -14.32
CA GLY A 145 -18.11 9.47 -14.28
C GLY A 145 -19.57 9.03 -14.12
N GLY A 146 -20.53 9.96 -14.08
CA GLY A 146 -21.95 9.65 -13.99
C GLY A 146 -22.40 9.17 -12.61
N ASN A 147 -23.64 8.70 -12.53
CA ASN A 147 -24.21 8.21 -11.28
C ASN A 147 -23.47 6.94 -10.83
N PHE A 148 -23.11 6.88 -9.56
CA PHE A 148 -22.44 5.74 -8.96
C PHE A 148 -23.12 5.38 -7.63
N GLU A 149 -22.94 4.13 -7.21
CA GLU A 149 -23.36 3.63 -5.92
C GLU A 149 -22.15 3.31 -5.03
N THR A 150 -22.38 3.30 -3.72
CA THR A 150 -21.32 2.97 -2.75
C THR A 150 -21.38 1.53 -2.31
N ILE A 151 -20.21 0.98 -1.98
CA ILE A 151 -20.12 -0.36 -1.40
C ILE A 151 -20.70 -0.36 0.02
N PRO A 152 -21.70 -1.22 0.31
CA PRO A 152 -22.29 -1.32 1.64
C PRO A 152 -21.33 -2.00 2.62
N ALA A 153 -21.09 -1.37 3.77
CA ALA A 153 -20.09 -1.80 4.76
C ALA A 153 -20.34 -3.19 5.39
N TRP A 154 -21.59 -3.67 5.42
CA TRP A 154 -21.98 -4.87 6.16
C TRP A 154 -21.83 -6.19 5.39
N HIS A 155 -21.43 -6.14 4.13
CA HIS A 155 -21.26 -7.33 3.29
C HIS A 155 -19.78 -7.71 3.18
N LEU A 156 -19.19 -7.57 1.98
CA LEU A 156 -17.79 -7.92 1.73
C LEU A 156 -16.80 -7.15 2.62
N PRO A 157 -16.96 -5.84 2.89
CA PRO A 157 -16.03 -5.13 3.77
C PRO A 157 -15.99 -5.68 5.20
N LEU A 158 -17.14 -6.12 5.74
CA LEU A 158 -17.20 -6.75 7.05
C LEU A 158 -16.46 -8.09 7.05
N VAL A 159 -16.66 -8.92 6.03
CA VAL A 159 -15.95 -10.19 5.88
C VAL A 159 -14.44 -9.94 5.82
N ASN A 160 -13.99 -8.97 5.03
CA ASN A 160 -12.59 -8.57 4.94
C ASN A 160 -12.03 -8.11 6.30
N THR A 161 -12.80 -7.35 7.06
CA THR A 161 -12.42 -6.95 8.43
C THR A 161 -12.24 -8.16 9.34
N LEU A 162 -13.18 -9.11 9.31
CA LEU A 162 -13.09 -10.33 10.10
C LEU A 162 -11.91 -11.22 9.69
N LEU A 163 -11.58 -11.29 8.40
CA LEU A 163 -10.42 -12.02 7.89
C LEU A 163 -9.10 -11.43 8.43
N LEU A 164 -8.95 -10.11 8.40
CA LEU A 164 -7.75 -9.43 8.93
C LEU A 164 -7.64 -9.52 10.45
N LEU A 165 -8.75 -9.38 11.18
CA LEU A 165 -8.73 -9.57 12.63
C LEU A 165 -8.39 -11.02 13.01
N SER A 166 -8.95 -11.98 12.29
CA SER A 166 -8.64 -13.41 12.48
C SER A 166 -7.18 -13.72 12.17
N SER A 167 -6.61 -13.13 11.11
CA SER A 167 -5.20 -13.32 10.76
C SER A 167 -4.25 -12.73 11.83
N GLY A 168 -4.65 -11.63 12.47
CA GLY A 168 -3.97 -11.06 13.64
C GLY A 168 -3.93 -12.03 14.85
N VAL A 169 -5.01 -12.77 15.09
CA VAL A 169 -5.05 -13.81 16.12
C VAL A 169 -4.14 -15.00 15.73
N THR A 170 -4.22 -15.49 14.50
CA THR A 170 -3.41 -16.64 14.06
C THR A 170 -1.91 -16.34 14.07
N ILE A 171 -1.48 -15.14 13.68
CA ILE A 171 -0.05 -14.75 13.76
C ILE A 171 0.41 -14.62 15.22
N THR A 172 -0.45 -14.17 16.12
CA THR A 172 -0.16 -14.11 17.56
C THR A 172 0.06 -15.51 18.12
N PHE A 173 -0.76 -16.49 17.73
CA PHE A 173 -0.55 -17.90 18.09
C PHE A 173 0.73 -18.49 17.48
N ALA A 174 1.03 -18.16 16.23
CA ALA A 174 2.29 -18.55 15.58
C ALA A 174 3.50 -18.02 16.37
N HIS A 175 3.46 -16.75 16.79
CA HIS A 175 4.52 -16.14 17.60
C HIS A 175 4.72 -16.84 18.96
N HIS A 176 3.63 -17.15 19.67
CA HIS A 176 3.73 -17.88 20.94
C HIS A 176 4.25 -19.31 20.74
N ALA A 177 3.82 -20.00 19.68
CA ALA A 177 4.33 -21.32 19.33
C ALA A 177 5.83 -21.30 19.00
N LEU A 178 6.31 -20.25 18.30
CA LEU A 178 7.74 -20.04 18.04
C LEU A 178 8.53 -19.88 19.35
N ARG A 179 8.05 -19.05 20.28
CA ARG A 179 8.70 -18.83 21.58
C ARG A 179 8.73 -20.10 22.45
N ALA A 180 7.70 -20.93 22.37
CA ALA A 180 7.61 -22.20 23.09
C ALA A 180 8.34 -23.38 22.40
N GLY A 181 8.94 -23.16 21.23
CA GLY A 181 9.66 -24.21 20.48
C GLY A 181 8.77 -25.20 19.73
N TYR A 182 7.46 -24.96 19.64
CA TYR A 182 6.51 -25.87 18.97
C TYR A 182 6.49 -25.66 17.45
N ARG A 183 7.46 -26.27 16.76
CA ARG A 183 7.65 -26.11 15.30
C ARG A 183 6.42 -26.44 14.45
N ARG A 184 5.72 -27.54 14.73
CA ARG A 184 4.50 -27.92 13.95
C ARG A 184 3.39 -26.89 14.12
N ALA A 185 3.13 -26.45 15.35
CA ALA A 185 2.10 -25.45 15.63
C ALA A 185 2.44 -24.11 14.97
N LEU A 186 3.70 -23.67 15.04
CA LEU A 186 4.19 -22.47 14.33
C LEU A 186 3.86 -22.52 12.83
N LEU A 187 4.21 -23.62 12.16
CA LEU A 187 3.99 -23.75 10.72
C LEU A 187 2.49 -23.74 10.36
N VAL A 188 1.66 -24.42 11.14
CA VAL A 188 0.20 -24.45 10.91
C VAL A 188 -0.42 -23.07 11.10
N TRP A 189 -0.12 -22.38 12.20
CA TRP A 189 -0.68 -21.05 12.48
C TRP A 189 -0.18 -19.98 11.51
N LEU A 190 1.09 -20.06 11.09
CA LEU A 190 1.64 -19.18 10.06
C LEU A 190 0.96 -19.42 8.71
N ALA A 191 0.78 -20.68 8.31
CA ALA A 191 0.07 -21.02 7.07
C ALA A 191 -1.39 -20.53 7.08
N ALA A 192 -2.09 -20.67 8.22
CA ALA A 192 -3.43 -20.13 8.40
C ALA A 192 -3.47 -18.60 8.24
N THR A 193 -2.49 -17.89 8.81
CA THR A 193 -2.35 -16.43 8.65
C THR A 193 -2.20 -16.03 7.18
N ILE A 194 -1.31 -16.71 6.45
CA ILE A 194 -1.07 -16.45 5.03
C ILE A 194 -2.32 -16.75 4.20
N ALA A 195 -3.02 -17.85 4.48
CA ALA A 195 -4.24 -18.23 3.79
C ALA A 195 -5.37 -17.20 4.01
N LEU A 196 -5.54 -16.68 5.23
CA LEU A 196 -6.51 -15.63 5.53
C LEU A 196 -6.16 -14.32 4.81
N GLY A 197 -4.88 -13.96 4.74
CA GLY A 197 -4.41 -12.80 3.96
C GLY A 197 -4.65 -12.95 2.46
N ALA A 198 -4.42 -14.14 1.90
CA ALA A 198 -4.70 -14.43 0.50
C ALA A 198 -6.22 -14.40 0.20
N ALA A 199 -7.04 -14.90 1.13
CA ALA A 199 -8.50 -14.80 1.03
C ALA A 199 -8.99 -13.35 1.04
N PHE A 200 -8.40 -12.50 1.91
CA PHE A 200 -8.66 -11.06 1.91
C PHE A 200 -8.33 -10.42 0.55
N LEU A 201 -7.16 -10.71 -0.03
CA LEU A 201 -6.78 -10.18 -1.34
C LEU A 201 -7.75 -10.62 -2.45
N TYR A 202 -8.21 -11.88 -2.41
CA TYR A 202 -9.21 -12.38 -3.34
C TYR A 202 -10.52 -11.60 -3.22
N PHE A 203 -11.08 -11.47 -2.02
CA PHE A 203 -12.33 -10.75 -1.81
C PHE A 203 -12.21 -9.26 -2.14
N GLN A 204 -11.07 -8.63 -1.82
CA GLN A 204 -10.80 -7.24 -2.20
C GLN A 204 -10.80 -7.06 -3.72
N ALA A 205 -10.18 -7.98 -4.46
CA ALA A 205 -10.20 -7.95 -5.93
C ALA A 205 -11.63 -8.12 -6.48
N THR A 206 -12.44 -9.02 -5.89
CA THR A 206 -13.85 -9.17 -6.31
C THR A 206 -14.69 -7.93 -6.01
N GLU A 207 -14.44 -7.26 -4.87
CA GLU A 207 -15.12 -6.01 -4.51
C GLU A 207 -14.78 -4.89 -5.51
N TYR A 208 -13.53 -4.83 -5.97
CA TYR A 208 -13.12 -3.87 -7.00
C TYR A 208 -13.77 -4.17 -8.36
N MET A 209 -13.85 -5.44 -8.75
CA MET A 209 -14.56 -5.82 -9.97
C MET A 209 -16.03 -5.40 -9.90
N GLU A 210 -16.72 -5.71 -8.80
CA GLU A 210 -18.13 -5.32 -8.57
C GLU A 210 -18.31 -3.80 -8.60
N ALA A 211 -17.41 -3.05 -7.96
CA ALA A 211 -17.44 -1.59 -7.95
C ALA A 211 -17.37 -1.00 -9.36
N TYR A 212 -16.47 -1.52 -10.21
CA TYR A 212 -16.31 -1.06 -11.57
C TYR A 212 -17.43 -1.50 -12.51
N THR A 213 -17.98 -2.71 -12.37
CA THR A 213 -18.95 -3.27 -13.33
C THR A 213 -20.40 -2.97 -12.98
N HIS A 214 -20.76 -3.00 -11.69
CA HIS A 214 -22.15 -2.92 -11.25
C HIS A 214 -22.48 -1.59 -10.56
N LEU A 215 -21.54 -1.01 -9.80
CA LEU A 215 -21.78 0.23 -9.05
C LEU A 215 -21.35 1.49 -9.80
N ASN A 216 -20.70 1.35 -10.96
CA ASN A 216 -20.09 2.45 -11.72
C ASN A 216 -19.16 3.33 -10.84
N LEU A 217 -18.60 2.73 -9.79
CA LEU A 217 -17.63 3.34 -8.90
C LEU A 217 -16.24 3.01 -9.43
N THR A 218 -15.64 3.98 -10.11
CA THR A 218 -14.34 3.86 -10.77
C THR A 218 -13.37 4.93 -10.29
N LEU A 219 -12.10 4.84 -10.67
CA LEU A 219 -11.13 5.94 -10.45
C LEU A 219 -11.57 7.27 -11.08
N HIS A 220 -12.46 7.22 -12.09
CA HIS A 220 -13.01 8.39 -12.78
C HIS A 220 -14.32 8.92 -12.18
N SER A 221 -14.87 8.30 -11.12
CA SER A 221 -16.12 8.73 -10.46
C SER A 221 -15.89 9.92 -9.51
N GLY A 222 -15.11 10.91 -9.98
CA GLY A 222 -14.73 12.12 -9.25
C GLY A 222 -13.94 11.85 -7.97
N VAL A 223 -14.01 12.80 -7.03
CA VAL A 223 -13.20 12.79 -5.80
C VAL A 223 -13.48 11.59 -4.90
N TYR A 224 -14.74 11.10 -4.87
CA TYR A 224 -15.08 9.93 -4.08
C TYR A 224 -14.42 8.66 -4.62
N GLY A 225 -14.54 8.39 -5.92
CA GLY A 225 -13.90 7.23 -6.55
C GLY A 225 -12.38 7.25 -6.43
N SER A 226 -11.75 8.40 -6.72
CA SER A 226 -10.30 8.53 -6.60
C SER A 226 -9.80 8.33 -5.16
N THR A 227 -10.45 8.93 -4.17
CA THR A 227 -10.04 8.75 -2.76
C THR A 227 -10.30 7.34 -2.25
N PHE A 228 -11.39 6.70 -2.67
CA PHE A 228 -11.70 5.31 -2.32
C PHE A 228 -10.58 4.37 -2.80
N PHE A 229 -10.33 4.29 -4.11
CA PHE A 229 -9.37 3.34 -4.67
C PHE A 229 -7.91 3.64 -4.28
N MET A 230 -7.54 4.91 -4.05
CA MET A 230 -6.19 5.25 -3.58
C MET A 230 -5.97 4.93 -2.11
N LEU A 231 -7.02 4.88 -1.29
CA LEU A 231 -6.92 4.48 0.12
C LEU A 231 -6.92 2.97 0.31
N THR A 232 -7.67 2.24 -0.54
CA THR A 232 -7.86 0.80 -0.37
C THR A 232 -6.96 -0.05 -1.26
N GLY A 233 -6.38 0.52 -2.33
CA GLY A 233 -5.54 -0.19 -3.31
C GLY A 233 -4.08 -0.25 -2.89
#